data_AF-A0A6B3HXG8-F1
#
_entry.id   AF-A0A6B3HXG8-F1
#
_cell.length_a   1.000
_cell.length_b   1.000
_cell.length_c   1.000
_cell.angle_alpha   90.00
_cell.angle_beta   90.00
_cell.angle_gamma   90.00
#
_symmetry.space_group_name_H-M   'P 1'
#
loop_
_entity.id
_entity.type
_entity.pdbx_description
1 polymer ?
#
loop_
_entity_poly.entity_id
_entity_poly.type
_entity_poly.pdbx_seq_one_letter_code
_entity_poly.pdbx_strand_id
1 'polypeptide(L)'
;RNAMTAAMWRSLPGLLERLAADPAVRVLVLTGAGDTFCAGADISTLRESAGDAQALAVAAEEALAAFPRPTLAAVRGYCVGGGSQLA
;
A
#
# COMPACT_ATOMS: atom_id res chain seq x y z
N ARG A 1 2.83 -9.57 10.77
CA ARG A 1 3.67 -9.64 9.55
C ARG A 1 3.13 -8.65 8.51
N ASN A 2 3.07 -7.35 8.82
CA ASN A 2 2.62 -6.27 7.92
C ASN A 2 1.47 -6.63 6.97
N ALA A 3 0.36 -7.15 7.49
CA ALA A 3 -0.83 -7.36 6.68
C ALA A 3 -1.55 -6.02 6.51
N MET A 4 -2.03 -5.73 5.30
CA MET A 4 -2.73 -4.50 5.00
C MET A 4 -4.18 -4.58 5.45
N THR A 5 -4.50 -3.80 6.48
CA THR A 5 -5.87 -3.65 6.99
C THR A 5 -6.70 -2.73 6.08
N ALA A 6 -8.03 -2.82 6.15
CA ALA A 6 -8.92 -1.86 5.47
C ALA A 6 -8.60 -0.40 5.79
N ALA A 7 -8.22 -0.09 7.03
CA ALA A 7 -7.85 1.27 7.42
C ALA A 7 -6.58 1.76 6.68
N MET A 8 -5.58 0.89 6.53
CA MET A 8 -4.35 1.21 5.81
C MET A 8 -4.63 1.44 4.33
N TRP A 9 -5.37 0.53 3.68
CA TRP A 9 -5.77 0.69 2.28
C TRP A 9 -6.53 2.00 2.05
N ARG A 10 -7.51 2.30 2.91
CA ARG A 10 -8.28 3.55 2.83
C ARG A 10 -7.41 4.80 2.99
N SER A 11 -6.35 4.73 3.80
CA SER A 11 -5.49 5.88 4.08
C SER A 11 -4.46 6.18 2.99
N LEU A 12 -4.06 5.18 2.20
CA LEU A 12 -2.93 5.29 1.28
C LEU A 12 -3.13 6.36 0.21
N PRO A 13 -4.30 6.47 -0.48
CA PRO A 13 -4.52 7.54 -1.47
C PRO A 13 -4.31 8.95 -0.91
N GLY A 14 -4.86 9.24 0.27
CA GLY A 14 -4.71 10.56 0.91
C GLY A 14 -3.29 10.86 1.40
N LEU A 15 -2.51 9.83 1.74
CA LEU A 15 -1.08 10.00 2.03
C LEU A 15 -0.31 10.35 0.76
N LEU A 16 -0.57 9.65 -0.34
CA LEU A 16 0.07 9.88 -1.63
C LEU A 16 -0.28 11.26 -2.20
N GLU A 17 -1.53 11.71 -2.09
CA GLU A 17 -1.95 13.05 -2.51
C GLU A 17 -1.14 14.15 -1.80
N ARG A 18 -1.00 14.04 -0.47
CA ARG A 18 -0.22 15.00 0.31
C ARG A 18 1.26 15.01 -0.11
N LEU A 19 1.84 13.84 -0.34
CA LEU A 19 3.23 13.72 -0.79
C LEU A 19 3.43 14.23 -2.22
N ALA A 20 2.43 14.06 -3.09
CA ALA A 20 2.45 14.56 -4.46
C ALA A 20 2.40 16.09 -4.52
N ALA A 21 1.68 16.72 -3.59
CA ALA A 21 1.59 18.17 -3.47
C ALA A 21 2.85 18.84 -2.92
N ASP A 22 3.74 18.08 -2.27
CA ASP A 22 4.97 18.61 -1.69
C ASP A 22 6.10 18.69 -2.75
N PRO A 23 6.54 19.90 -3.16
CA PRO A 23 7.62 20.04 -4.14
C PRO A 23 8.98 19.54 -3.63
N ALA A 24 9.16 19.39 -2.31
CA ALA A 24 10.38 18.85 -1.72
C ALA A 24 10.47 17.32 -1.87
N VAL A 25 9.36 16.62 -2.08
CA VAL A 25 9.35 15.17 -2.31
C VAL A 25 9.82 14.87 -3.73
N ARG A 26 10.91 14.11 -3.83
CA ARG A 26 11.56 13.76 -5.11
C ARG A 26 11.42 12.29 -5.50
N VAL A 27 11.30 11.41 -4.51
CA VAL A 27 11.18 9.96 -4.66
C VAL A 27 10.33 9.44 -3.50
N LEU A 28 9.45 8.47 -3.77
CA LEU A 28 8.70 7.73 -2.77
C LEU A 28 9.35 6.37 -2.54
N VAL A 29 9.56 5.98 -1.29
CA VAL A 29 10.04 4.64 -0.93
C VAL A 29 8.97 3.94 -0.10
N LEU A 30 8.47 2.80 -0.57
CA LEU A 30 7.63 1.89 0.20
C LEU A 30 8.50 0.83 0.85
N THR A 31 8.34 0.61 2.16
CA THR A 31 9.01 -0.46 2.88
C THR A 31 8.15 -0.95 4.04
N GLY A 32 8.38 -2.20 4.46
CA GLY A 32 7.74 -2.79 5.64
C GLY A 32 8.57 -2.57 6.90
N ALA A 33 7.89 -2.48 8.04
CA ALA A 33 8.55 -2.50 9.35
C ALA A 33 9.07 -3.91 9.68
N GLY A 34 10.23 -3.99 10.33
CA GLY A 34 10.81 -5.26 10.78
C GLY A 34 11.38 -6.11 9.64
N ASP A 35 11.05 -7.40 9.65
CA ASP A 35 11.63 -8.44 8.79
C ASP A 35 10.70 -8.88 7.65
N THR A 36 9.56 -8.24 7.48
CA THR A 36 8.54 -8.55 6.48
C THR A 36 8.19 -7.29 5.72
N PHE A 37 8.08 -7.34 4.40
CA PHE A 37 7.59 -6.20 3.63
C PHE A 37 6.08 -6.06 3.83
N CYS A 38 5.33 -7.01 3.28
CA CYS A 38 3.87 -7.07 3.40
C CYS A 38 3.38 -8.51 3.16
N ALA A 39 2.55 -9.04 4.06
CA ALA A 39 1.98 -10.38 3.91
C ALA A 39 0.68 -10.41 3.10
N GLY A 40 0.26 -9.29 2.50
CA GLY A 40 -0.96 -9.17 1.73
C GLY A 40 -2.11 -8.55 2.51
N ALA A 41 -3.33 -8.74 2.01
CA ALA A 41 -4.53 -8.27 2.69
C ALA A 41 -4.71 -8.96 4.05
N ASP A 42 -5.16 -8.19 5.03
CA ASP A 42 -5.55 -8.73 6.32
C ASP A 42 -6.78 -9.64 6.19
N ILE A 43 -6.68 -10.85 6.73
CA ILE A 43 -7.73 -11.88 6.58
C ILE A 43 -9.01 -11.51 7.33
N SER A 44 -8.95 -10.78 8.45
CA SER A 44 -10.17 -10.36 9.14
C SER A 44 -10.94 -9.35 8.29
N THR A 45 -10.21 -8.44 7.63
CA THR A 45 -10.80 -7.48 6.67
C THR A 45 -11.52 -8.20 5.52
N LEU A 46 -10.91 -9.23 4.94
CA LEU A 46 -11.53 -10.02 3.86
C LEU A 46 -12.79 -10.77 4.31
N ARG A 47 -12.82 -11.21 5.57
CA ARG A 47 -13.97 -11.94 6.14
C ARG A 47 -15.15 -11.03 6.49
N GLU A 48 -14.89 -9.77 6.83
CA GLU A 48 -15.93 -8.77 7.10
C GLU A 48 -16.66 -8.37 5.81
N SER A 49 -15.91 -7.98 4.77
CA SER A 49 -16.47 -7.66 3.45
C SER A 49 -15.39 -7.74 2.37
N ALA A 50 -15.37 -8.84 1.62
CA ALA A 50 -14.40 -9.05 0.55
C ALA A 50 -14.52 -8.02 -0.59
N GLY A 51 -15.75 -7.59 -0.92
CA GLY A 51 -16.00 -6.59 -1.95
C GLY A 51 -15.45 -5.22 -1.59
N ASP A 52 -15.69 -4.76 -0.36
CA ASP A 52 -15.17 -3.47 0.10
C ASP A 52 -13.65 -3.52 0.27
N ALA A 53 -13.12 -4.65 0.76
CA ALA A 53 -11.67 -4.85 0.86
C ALA A 53 -10.99 -4.74 -0.51
N GLN A 54 -11.57 -5.36 -1.55
CA GLN A 54 -11.06 -5.27 -2.91
C GLN A 54 -11.14 -3.84 -3.45
N ALA A 55 -12.25 -3.14 -3.26
CA ALA A 55 -12.41 -1.76 -3.73
C ALA A 55 -11.38 -0.81 -3.10
N LEU A 56 -11.09 -0.98 -1.81
CA LEU A 56 -10.07 -0.21 -1.10
C LEU A 56 -8.65 -0.51 -1.61
N ALA A 57 -8.34 -1.78 -1.88
CA ALA A 57 -7.04 -2.17 -2.43
C ALA A 57 -6.84 -1.59 -3.84
N VAL A 58 -7.84 -1.70 -4.72
CA VAL A 58 -7.79 -1.12 -6.08
C VAL A 58 -7.57 0.38 -6.04
N ALA A 59 -8.32 1.12 -5.22
CA ALA A 59 -8.15 2.57 -5.13
C ALA A 59 -6.74 2.98 -4.64
N ALA A 60 -6.17 2.19 -3.72
CA ALA A 60 -4.82 2.40 -3.22
C ALA A 60 -3.74 2.07 -4.27
N GLU A 61 -3.91 0.98 -5.02
CA GLU A 61 -3.03 0.57 -6.11
C GLU A 61 -3.04 1.60 -7.26
N GLU A 62 -4.22 2.07 -7.67
CA GLU A 62 -4.37 3.11 -8.69
C GLU A 62 -3.72 4.44 -8.26
N ALA A 63 -3.91 4.85 -7.00
CA ALA A 63 -3.26 6.04 -6.47
C ALA A 63 -1.72 5.91 -6.46
N LEU A 64 -1.20 4.73 -6.12
CA LEU A 64 0.23 4.46 -6.12
C LEU A 64 0.80 4.47 -7.56
N ALA A 65 0.08 3.87 -8.51
CA ALA A 65 0.44 3.86 -9.93
C ALA A 65 0.41 5.26 -10.55
N ALA A 66 -0.48 6.13 -10.08
CA ALA A 66 -0.61 7.52 -10.54
C ALA A 66 0.36 8.50 -9.85
N PHE A 67 1.16 8.06 -8.87
CA PHE A 67 2.05 8.95 -8.13
C PHE A 67 3.08 9.63 -9.06
N PRO A 68 3.22 10.97 -9.04
CA PRO A 68 3.90 11.71 -10.11
C PRO A 68 5.44 11.72 -10.00
N ARG A 69 6.00 11.01 -9.02
CA ARG A 69 7.45 10.92 -8.79
C ARG A 69 7.88 9.45 -8.83
N PRO A 70 9.17 9.15 -9.06
CA PRO A 70 9.66 7.78 -8.96
C PRO A 70 9.30 7.12 -7.63
N THR A 71 8.81 5.89 -7.70
CA THR A 71 8.46 5.06 -6.54
C THR A 71 9.38 3.84 -6.49
N LEU A 72 9.91 3.53 -5.30
CA LEU A 72 10.77 2.38 -5.05
C LEU A 72 10.16 1.50 -3.95
N ALA A 73 9.90 0.23 -4.27
CA ALA A 73 9.59 -0.77 -3.26
C ALA A 73 10.90 -1.36 -2.69
N ALA A 74 11.24 -0.97 -1.46
CA ALA A 74 12.35 -1.55 -0.70
C ALA A 74 11.88 -2.81 0.03
N VAL A 75 11.80 -3.91 -0.73
CA VAL A 75 11.28 -5.21 -0.25
C VAL A 75 12.33 -5.95 0.58
N ARG A 76 12.01 -6.22 1.86
CA ARG A 76 12.76 -7.10 2.76
C ARG A 76 11.85 -8.19 3.31
N GLY A 77 12.26 -9.45 3.19
CA GLY A 77 11.48 -10.58 3.68
C GLY A 77 10.20 -10.83 2.87
N TYR A 78 9.12 -11.25 3.53
CA TYR A 78 7.91 -11.69 2.82
C TYR A 78 7.19 -10.54 2.09
N CYS A 79 6.85 -10.79 0.82
CA CYS A 79 6.05 -9.94 -0.05
C CYS A 79 5.05 -10.84 -0.80
N VAL A 80 3.80 -10.89 -0.34
CA VAL A 80 2.83 -11.91 -0.77
C VAL A 80 1.46 -11.28 -1.05
N GLY A 81 0.76 -11.75 -2.10
CA GLY A 81 -0.61 -11.32 -2.42
C GLY A 81 -0.69 -9.81 -2.65
N GLY A 82 -1.56 -9.11 -1.90
CA GLY A 82 -1.63 -7.65 -1.91
C GLY A 82 -0.30 -6.93 -1.60
N GLY A 83 0.64 -7.60 -0.94
CA GLY A 83 1.99 -7.09 -0.76
C GLY A 83 2.76 -7.00 -2.07
N SER A 84 2.57 -7.96 -2.97
CA SER A 84 3.16 -7.95 -4.32
C SER A 84 2.47 -6.96 -5.26
N GLN A 85 1.21 -6.61 -4.99
CA GLN A 85 0.51 -5.55 -5.73
C GLN A 85 0.99 -4.14 -5.31
N LEU A 86 1.38 -3.99 -4.05
CA LEU A 86 1.99 -2.76 -3.52
C LEU A 86 3.43 -2.51 -3.98
N ALA A 87 4.14 -3.58 -4.40
CA ALA A 87 5.56 -3.54 -4.73
C ALA A 87 5.77 -3.29 -6.23
#